data_AF-A0A6J4VED0-F1
#
_entry.id   AF-A0A6J4VED0-F1
#
_cell.length_a   1.000
_cell.length_b   1.000
_cell.length_c   1.000
_cell.angle_alpha   90.00
_cell.angle_beta   90.00
_cell.angle_gamma   90.00
#
_symmetry.space_group_name_H-M   'P 1'
#
loop_
_entity.id
_entity.type
_entity.pdbx_description
1 polymer ?
#
loop_
_entity_poly.entity_id
_entity_poly.type
_entity_poly.pdbx_seq_one_letter_code
_entity_poly.pdbx_strand_id
1 'polypeptide(L)'
;MARLARLAGALRATRIICLANSWKRREHCIAGIDPVTGRWVRPVTDTPDGSVPRYARLIYGAEPALLDILEIPLAPDGPDFGCECENRLILPGTWRRAGRARRHEVLRYCVDDDCILHTPGPFVPLAFLQALPPERRHSLQLVETVKFAARRSRQRDNGRNKWQGTFVTRGGQRLTARITDPALVLRLEAGDKPSDRCLVTVSLSLPWRRDERAEECCYKLIAGVFDLAPRAAPALDLSDVPF
;
A
#
# COMPACT_ATOMS: atom_id res chain seq x y z
N MET A 1 -27.03 -27.51 -19.57
CA MET A 1 -27.69 -26.19 -19.74
C MET A 1 -27.59 -25.27 -18.52
N ALA A 2 -27.38 -25.75 -17.28
CA ALA A 2 -27.20 -24.89 -16.10
C ALA A 2 -25.78 -24.28 -15.91
N ARG A 3 -24.79 -24.70 -16.70
CA ARG A 3 -23.38 -24.25 -16.56
C ARG A 3 -23.05 -22.94 -17.30
N LEU A 4 -23.97 -22.47 -18.15
CA LEU A 4 -23.83 -21.23 -18.94
C LEU A 4 -24.62 -20.04 -18.36
N ALA A 5 -25.54 -20.28 -17.42
CA ALA A 5 -26.32 -19.21 -16.77
C ALA A 5 -25.57 -18.50 -15.63
N ARG A 6 -24.38 -18.99 -15.23
CA ARG A 6 -23.54 -18.37 -14.19
C ARG A 6 -22.57 -17.31 -14.73
N LEU A 7 -22.57 -17.08 -16.05
CA LEU A 7 -21.69 -16.16 -16.77
C LEU A 7 -22.34 -14.80 -17.11
N ALA A 8 -23.54 -14.51 -16.60
CA ALA A 8 -24.26 -13.26 -16.88
C ALA A 8 -24.57 -12.38 -15.65
N GLY A 9 -24.03 -12.72 -14.48
CA GLY A 9 -23.81 -11.72 -13.45
C GLY A 9 -22.52 -11.02 -13.82
N ALA A 10 -22.58 -9.83 -14.44
CA ALA A 10 -21.39 -9.03 -14.71
C ALA A 10 -20.48 -9.10 -13.48
N LEU A 11 -19.29 -9.69 -13.61
CA LEU A 11 -18.29 -9.70 -12.55
C LEU A 11 -18.11 -8.23 -12.16
N ARG A 12 -18.73 -7.81 -11.06
CA ARG A 12 -18.68 -6.41 -10.64
C ARG A 12 -17.25 -6.16 -10.24
N ALA A 13 -16.55 -5.36 -11.03
CA ALA A 13 -15.23 -4.90 -10.69
C ALA A 13 -15.29 -4.24 -9.30
N THR A 14 -14.40 -4.65 -8.41
CA THR A 14 -14.24 -4.01 -7.11
C THR A 14 -13.64 -2.63 -7.34
N ARG A 15 -14.24 -1.61 -6.71
CA ARG A 15 -13.71 -0.25 -6.74
C ARG A 15 -12.80 -0.05 -5.55
N ILE A 16 -11.62 0.51 -5.77
CA ILE A 16 -10.71 0.93 -4.70
C ILE A 16 -10.19 2.34 -4.97
N ILE A 17 -10.07 3.16 -3.93
CA ILE A 17 -9.24 4.36 -3.96
C ILE A 17 -7.80 3.90 -3.72
N CYS A 18 -6.91 4.05 -4.70
CA CYS A 18 -5.51 3.64 -4.60
C CYS A 18 -4.78 4.50 -3.53
N LEU A 19 -4.31 3.87 -2.46
CA LEU A 19 -3.61 4.54 -1.35
C LEU A 19 -2.20 4.01 -1.14
N ALA A 20 -1.84 2.91 -1.80
CA ALA A 20 -0.47 2.45 -1.95
C ALA A 20 -0.25 1.95 -3.36
N ASN A 21 0.84 2.40 -3.98
CA ASN A 21 1.48 1.76 -5.11
C ASN A 21 2.96 1.71 -4.74
N SER A 22 3.44 0.58 -4.21
CA SER A 22 4.76 0.51 -3.57
C SER A 22 5.57 -0.68 -4.07
N TRP A 23 6.89 -0.61 -3.96
CA TRP A 23 7.76 -1.73 -4.31
C TRP A 23 7.59 -2.91 -3.35
N LYS A 24 7.37 -4.09 -3.92
CA LYS A 24 7.44 -5.40 -3.27
C LYS A 24 8.43 -6.27 -4.05
N ARG A 25 9.65 -6.39 -3.51
CA ARG A 25 10.79 -7.04 -4.20
C ARG A 25 11.07 -6.40 -5.57
N ARG A 26 10.81 -7.12 -6.67
CA ARG A 26 11.00 -6.68 -8.07
C ARG A 26 9.68 -6.35 -8.76
N GLU A 27 8.60 -6.22 -8.01
CA GLU A 27 7.27 -5.92 -8.51
C GLU A 27 6.56 -4.93 -7.57
N HIS A 28 5.26 -4.73 -7.76
CA HIS A 28 4.48 -3.75 -7.00
C HIS A 28 3.46 -4.41 -6.07
N CYS A 29 3.17 -3.72 -4.98
CA CYS A 29 1.99 -3.92 -4.16
C CYS A 29 1.06 -2.73 -4.39
N ILE A 30 -0.16 -3.01 -4.85
CA ILE A 30 -1.24 -2.03 -4.95
C ILE A 30 -2.20 -2.29 -3.79
N ALA A 31 -2.62 -1.24 -3.09
CA ALA A 31 -3.66 -1.37 -2.08
C ALA A 31 -4.49 -0.09 -1.99
N GLY A 32 -5.72 -0.25 -1.52
CA GLY A 32 -6.65 0.85 -1.45
C GLY A 32 -7.86 0.54 -0.58
N ILE A 33 -8.73 1.54 -0.45
CA ILE A 33 -9.97 1.40 0.31
C ILE A 33 -11.14 1.34 -0.67
N ASP A 34 -12.02 0.36 -0.47
CA ASP A 34 -13.29 0.32 -1.16
C ASP A 34 -14.17 1.48 -0.67
N PRO A 35 -14.56 2.43 -1.54
CA PRO A 35 -15.29 3.63 -1.13
C PRO A 35 -16.71 3.32 -0.62
N VAL A 36 -17.27 2.16 -0.95
CA VAL A 36 -18.62 1.73 -0.52
C VAL A 36 -18.55 1.10 0.87
N THR A 37 -17.61 0.18 1.10
CA THR A 37 -17.52 -0.57 2.36
C THR A 37 -16.60 0.07 3.39
N GLY A 38 -15.72 0.97 2.97
CA GLY A 38 -14.68 1.57 3.81
C GLY A 38 -13.57 0.60 4.22
N ARG A 39 -13.57 -0.61 3.66
CA ARG A 39 -12.58 -1.65 3.99
C ARG A 39 -11.37 -1.55 3.07
N TRP A 40 -10.21 -1.89 3.62
CA TRP A 40 -9.01 -2.10 2.83
C TRP A 40 -9.18 -3.30 1.89
N VAL A 41 -8.61 -3.16 0.70
CA VAL A 41 -8.54 -4.17 -0.33
C VAL A 41 -7.14 -4.12 -0.94
N ARG A 42 -6.52 -5.30 -1.04
CA ARG A 42 -5.19 -5.47 -1.60
C ARG A 42 -5.23 -6.49 -2.74
N PRO A 43 -5.26 -6.04 -4.00
CA PRO A 43 -5.12 -6.92 -5.15
C PRO A 43 -3.82 -7.73 -5.07
N VAL A 44 -3.92 -9.05 -5.21
CA VAL A 44 -2.78 -9.96 -5.26
C VAL A 44 -2.91 -10.93 -6.43
N THR A 45 -1.77 -11.42 -6.91
CA THR A 45 -1.72 -12.56 -7.84
C THR A 45 -1.51 -13.88 -7.09
N ASP A 46 -1.45 -14.98 -7.83
CA ASP A 46 -1.10 -16.32 -7.35
C ASP A 46 0.41 -16.54 -7.17
N THR A 47 1.23 -15.49 -7.35
CA THR A 47 2.67 -15.54 -7.06
C THR A 47 2.93 -15.82 -5.57
N PRO A 48 4.09 -16.41 -5.21
CA PRO A 48 4.40 -16.76 -3.82
C PRO A 48 4.40 -15.59 -2.83
N ASP A 49 4.55 -14.35 -3.33
CA ASP A 49 4.50 -13.14 -2.53
C ASP A 49 3.31 -12.24 -2.87
N GLY A 50 2.37 -12.70 -3.69
CA GLY A 50 1.17 -11.96 -4.09
C GLY A 50 1.47 -10.64 -4.81
N SER A 51 2.68 -10.46 -5.34
CA SER A 51 3.06 -9.24 -6.04
C SER A 51 2.25 -9.05 -7.32
N VAL A 52 2.03 -7.78 -7.71
CA VAL A 52 1.25 -7.45 -8.91
C VAL A 52 2.23 -7.11 -10.04
N PRO A 53 2.38 -7.99 -11.05
CA PRO A 53 3.34 -7.81 -12.13
C PRO A 53 2.92 -6.70 -13.08
N ARG A 54 3.89 -6.16 -13.84
CA ARG A 54 3.68 -5.00 -14.72
C ARG A 54 2.52 -5.22 -15.69
N TYR A 55 2.44 -6.38 -16.32
CA TYR A 55 1.37 -6.70 -17.28
C TYR A 55 -0.04 -6.69 -16.67
N ALA A 56 -0.16 -6.89 -15.34
CA ALA A 56 -1.44 -6.96 -14.66
C ALA A 56 -1.93 -5.60 -14.13
N ARG A 57 -1.02 -4.68 -13.79
CA ARG A 57 -1.35 -3.41 -13.12
C ARG A 57 -1.43 -2.19 -14.03
N LEU A 58 -0.84 -2.24 -15.24
CA LEU A 58 -0.83 -1.07 -16.12
C LEU A 58 -2.22 -0.79 -16.69
N ILE A 59 -2.62 0.47 -16.62
CA ILE A 59 -3.88 0.98 -17.17
C ILE A 59 -3.52 1.91 -18.32
N TYR A 60 -3.80 1.47 -19.55
CA TYR A 60 -3.38 2.19 -20.78
C TYR A 60 -1.89 2.54 -20.79
N GLY A 61 -1.03 1.62 -20.31
CA GLY A 61 0.41 1.79 -20.27
C GLY A 61 0.96 2.56 -19.05
N ALA A 62 0.10 3.13 -18.21
CA ALA A 62 0.49 3.89 -17.03
C ALA A 62 0.27 3.10 -15.72
N GLU A 63 1.13 3.35 -14.73
CA GLU A 63 0.95 2.85 -13.37
C GLU A 63 -0.21 3.56 -12.66
N PRO A 64 -0.97 2.88 -11.77
CA PRO A 64 -1.96 3.53 -10.93
C PRO A 64 -1.32 4.58 -10.02
N ALA A 65 -1.87 5.81 -10.02
CA ALA A 65 -1.40 6.86 -9.11
C ALA A 65 -2.17 6.82 -7.79
N LEU A 66 -1.55 7.36 -6.73
CA LEU A 66 -2.28 7.60 -5.47
C LEU A 66 -3.48 8.51 -5.73
N LEU A 67 -4.60 8.14 -5.09
CA LEU A 67 -5.95 8.69 -5.21
C LEU A 67 -6.70 8.32 -6.50
N ASP A 68 -6.11 7.57 -7.43
CA ASP A 68 -6.90 7.02 -8.55
C ASP A 68 -7.99 6.10 -8.01
N ILE A 69 -9.19 6.20 -8.57
CA ILE A 69 -10.28 5.25 -8.31
C ILE A 69 -10.16 4.16 -9.36
N LEU A 70 -9.80 2.96 -8.93
CA LEU A 70 -9.55 1.81 -9.78
C LEU A 70 -10.75 0.86 -9.75
N GLU A 71 -11.14 0.35 -10.91
CA GLU A 71 -12.05 -0.78 -11.06
C GLU A 71 -11.22 -2.01 -11.43
N ILE A 72 -11.23 -3.02 -10.57
CA ILE A 72 -10.41 -4.22 -10.68
C ILE A 72 -11.29 -5.47 -10.56
N PRO A 73 -11.22 -6.43 -11.50
CA PRO A 73 -11.83 -7.74 -11.32
C PRO A 73 -11.13 -8.48 -10.18
N LEU A 74 -11.80 -8.64 -9.03
CA LEU A 74 -11.26 -9.28 -7.84
C LEU A 74 -12.20 -10.38 -7.35
N ALA A 75 -11.60 -11.47 -6.87
CA ALA A 75 -12.29 -12.46 -6.06
C ALA A 75 -12.68 -11.85 -4.69
N PRO A 76 -13.67 -12.43 -3.99
CA PRO A 76 -14.02 -11.97 -2.64
C PRO A 76 -12.89 -12.14 -1.62
N ASP A 77 -11.97 -13.08 -1.88
CA ASP A 77 -10.85 -13.52 -1.04
C ASP A 77 -9.57 -13.73 -1.86
N GLY A 78 -8.46 -13.99 -1.17
CA GLY A 78 -7.13 -14.21 -1.74
C GLY A 78 -6.17 -14.84 -0.72
N PRO A 79 -4.96 -15.22 -1.14
CA PRO A 79 -3.96 -15.78 -0.23
C PRO A 79 -3.58 -14.76 0.86
N ASP A 80 -3.70 -15.14 2.13
CA ASP A 80 -3.45 -14.28 3.31
C ASP A 80 -1.95 -14.15 3.66
N PHE A 81 -1.11 -15.07 3.17
CA PHE A 81 0.32 -15.17 3.52
C PHE A 81 0.61 -15.14 5.04
N GLY A 82 -0.38 -15.52 5.85
CA GLY A 82 -0.32 -15.61 7.30
C GLY A 82 -0.79 -14.38 8.08
N CYS A 83 -0.97 -13.21 7.46
CA CYS A 83 -1.31 -11.97 8.20
C CYS A 83 -1.90 -10.82 7.38
N GLU A 84 -2.31 -11.03 6.14
CA GLU A 84 -2.74 -10.01 5.19
C GLU A 84 -4.21 -10.21 4.77
N CYS A 85 -5.13 -9.98 5.72
CA CYS A 85 -6.55 -10.28 5.55
C CYS A 85 -7.27 -9.43 4.47
N GLU A 86 -6.61 -8.36 4.00
CA GLU A 86 -7.10 -7.49 2.93
C GLU A 86 -6.92 -8.09 1.53
N ASN A 87 -6.20 -9.20 1.40
CA ASN A 87 -5.83 -9.79 0.12
C ASN A 87 -7.04 -10.31 -0.66
N ARG A 88 -7.09 -9.92 -1.94
CA ARG A 88 -8.06 -10.39 -2.91
C ARG A 88 -7.39 -10.80 -4.20
N LEU A 89 -7.66 -12.01 -4.66
CA LEU A 89 -7.06 -12.54 -5.87
C LEU A 89 -7.58 -11.77 -7.10
N ILE A 90 -6.66 -11.31 -7.94
CA ILE A 90 -6.97 -10.67 -9.22
C ILE A 90 -7.56 -11.73 -10.17
N LEU A 91 -8.74 -11.42 -10.71
CA LEU A 91 -9.43 -12.26 -11.69
C LEU A 91 -9.11 -11.80 -13.13
N PRO A 92 -9.34 -12.66 -14.13
CA PRO A 92 -9.24 -12.24 -15.52
C PRO A 92 -10.12 -11.02 -15.84
N GLY A 93 -9.54 -10.05 -16.54
CA GLY A 93 -10.23 -8.85 -17.02
C GLY A 93 -9.31 -7.62 -17.00
N THR A 94 -9.85 -6.47 -17.41
CA THR A 94 -9.07 -5.24 -17.58
C THR A 94 -9.30 -4.30 -16.40
N TRP A 95 -8.21 -3.76 -15.87
CA TRP A 95 -8.26 -2.69 -14.88
C TRP A 95 -8.67 -1.38 -15.55
N ARG A 96 -9.50 -0.59 -14.88
CA ARG A 96 -9.92 0.72 -15.39
C ARG A 96 -9.73 1.79 -14.34
N ARG A 97 -9.28 2.97 -14.76
CA ARG A 97 -9.33 4.16 -13.93
C ARG A 97 -10.69 4.84 -14.10
N ALA A 98 -11.54 4.74 -13.08
CA ALA A 98 -12.90 5.28 -13.08
C ALA A 98 -12.95 6.76 -12.65
N GLY A 99 -11.88 7.28 -12.04
CA GLY A 99 -11.81 8.66 -11.61
C GLY A 99 -10.65 8.89 -10.65
N ARG A 100 -10.75 9.96 -9.86
CA ARG A 100 -9.77 10.30 -8.82
C ARG A 100 -10.48 10.84 -7.58
N ALA A 101 -10.15 10.30 -6.43
CA ALA A 101 -10.65 10.77 -5.15
C ALA A 101 -9.99 12.10 -4.76
N ARG A 102 -10.73 12.94 -4.03
CA ARG A 102 -10.19 14.16 -3.43
C ARG A 102 -9.50 13.81 -2.12
N ARG A 103 -8.39 14.48 -1.84
CA ARG A 103 -7.59 14.26 -0.61
C ARG A 103 -8.44 14.31 0.67
N HIS A 104 -9.35 15.28 0.76
CA HIS A 104 -10.23 15.41 1.93
C HIS A 104 -11.26 14.30 2.07
N GLU A 105 -11.66 13.64 0.98
CA GLU A 105 -12.60 12.51 1.04
C GLU A 105 -11.95 11.28 1.68
N VAL A 106 -10.62 11.19 1.62
CA VAL A 106 -9.86 10.06 2.16
C VAL A 106 -9.56 10.24 3.66
N LEU A 107 -9.57 11.47 4.18
CA LEU A 107 -9.35 11.76 5.61
C LEU A 107 -10.24 10.95 6.54
N ARG A 108 -11.48 10.67 6.12
CA ARG A 108 -12.45 9.89 6.89
C ARG A 108 -12.02 8.44 7.16
N TYR A 109 -11.00 7.95 6.47
CA TYR A 109 -10.46 6.60 6.62
C TYR A 109 -9.19 6.56 7.48
N CYS A 110 -8.72 7.70 7.98
CA CYS A 110 -7.63 7.71 8.95
C CYS A 110 -8.06 7.02 10.23
N VAL A 111 -7.17 6.19 10.77
CA VAL A 111 -7.40 5.50 12.05
C VAL A 111 -6.39 6.02 13.05
N ASP A 112 -6.89 6.65 14.12
CA ASP A 112 -6.12 7.15 15.25
C ASP A 112 -6.12 6.11 16.40
N ASP A 113 -5.53 4.95 16.16
CA ASP A 113 -5.33 3.90 17.17
C ASP A 113 -4.11 4.20 18.05
N ASP A 114 -4.06 3.64 19.27
CA ASP A 114 -2.94 3.78 20.21
C ASP A 114 -1.58 3.44 19.60
N CYS A 115 -1.56 2.48 18.66
CA CYS A 115 -0.39 2.05 17.93
C CYS A 115 -0.65 2.04 16.42
N ILE A 116 0.35 2.47 15.65
CA ILE A 116 0.32 2.29 14.19
C ILE A 116 0.56 0.80 13.92
N LEU A 117 -0.43 0.09 13.36
CA LEU A 117 -0.39 -1.34 13.08
C LEU A 117 0.08 -2.17 14.28
N HIS A 118 -0.81 -2.35 15.25
CA HIS A 118 -0.74 -3.30 16.38
C HIS A 118 0.29 -3.03 17.49
N THR A 119 1.48 -2.55 17.14
CA THR A 119 2.60 -2.36 18.09
C THR A 119 3.17 -0.95 17.99
N PRO A 120 3.91 -0.43 18.99
CA PRO A 120 4.57 0.87 18.87
C PRO A 120 5.87 0.81 18.05
N GLY A 121 6.46 -0.38 17.90
CA GLY A 121 7.76 -0.58 17.25
C GLY A 121 7.71 -0.56 15.72
N PRO A 122 8.85 -0.76 15.05
CA PRO A 122 8.94 -0.77 13.58
C PRO A 122 8.50 -2.09 12.95
N PHE A 123 8.05 -3.07 13.73
CA PHE A 123 7.60 -4.37 13.26
C PHE A 123 6.55 -4.97 14.20
N VAL A 124 5.86 -5.99 13.71
CA VAL A 124 4.91 -6.81 14.46
C VAL A 124 5.36 -8.26 14.34
N PRO A 125 5.55 -9.00 15.46
CA PRO A 125 5.82 -10.44 15.40
C PRO A 125 4.72 -11.19 14.65
N LEU A 126 5.08 -12.15 13.79
CA LEU A 126 4.07 -12.92 13.05
C LEU A 126 3.16 -13.71 14.01
N ALA A 127 3.74 -14.29 15.06
CA ALA A 127 2.98 -15.03 16.06
C ALA A 127 1.90 -14.16 16.74
N PHE A 128 2.20 -12.88 16.98
CA PHE A 128 1.22 -11.93 17.50
C PHE A 128 0.04 -11.75 16.53
N LEU A 129 0.30 -11.55 15.23
CA LEU A 129 -0.75 -11.41 14.22
C LEU A 129 -1.58 -12.69 14.09
N GLN A 130 -0.94 -13.85 14.10
CA GLN A 130 -1.62 -15.15 13.98
C GLN A 130 -2.50 -15.47 15.20
N ALA A 131 -2.16 -14.95 16.37
CA ALA A 131 -3.00 -15.06 17.57
C ALA A 131 -4.27 -14.18 17.51
N LEU A 132 -4.31 -13.16 16.64
CA LEU A 132 -5.51 -12.35 16.43
C LEU A 132 -6.54 -13.10 15.56
N PRO A 133 -7.84 -12.82 15.74
CA PRO A 133 -8.87 -13.20 14.77
C PRO A 133 -8.54 -12.64 13.37
N PRO A 134 -8.77 -13.39 12.28
CA PRO A 134 -8.39 -12.99 10.92
C PRO A 134 -8.81 -11.57 10.53
N GLU A 135 -10.02 -11.16 10.88
CA GLU A 135 -10.60 -9.84 10.60
C GLU A 135 -9.91 -8.68 11.34
N ARG A 136 -9.11 -8.98 12.37
CA ARG A 136 -8.33 -8.00 13.13
C ARG A 136 -6.85 -7.99 12.72
N ARG A 137 -6.43 -8.83 11.77
CA ARG A 137 -5.04 -8.90 11.27
C ARG A 137 -4.75 -7.81 10.23
N HIS A 138 -5.00 -6.56 10.60
CA HIS A 138 -4.81 -5.45 9.67
C HIS A 138 -3.33 -5.32 9.27
N SER A 139 -3.05 -5.36 7.97
CA SER A 139 -1.71 -5.17 7.40
C SER A 139 -1.52 -3.79 6.78
N LEU A 140 -2.60 -2.99 6.72
CA LEU A 140 -2.64 -1.65 6.14
C LEU A 140 -3.33 -0.66 7.08
N GLN A 141 -2.78 0.54 7.18
CA GLN A 141 -3.39 1.64 7.93
C GLN A 141 -3.11 2.97 7.23
N LEU A 142 -4.11 3.83 7.21
CA LEU A 142 -3.95 5.22 6.77
C LEU A 142 -3.88 6.11 8.01
N VAL A 143 -2.89 6.99 8.06
CA VAL A 143 -2.72 7.95 9.15
C VAL A 143 -2.53 9.36 8.61
N GLU A 144 -3.00 10.34 9.37
CA GLU A 144 -2.69 11.76 9.16
C GLU A 144 -1.47 12.15 10.00
N THR A 145 -0.51 12.82 9.37
CA THR A 145 0.67 13.33 10.06
C THR A 145 0.52 14.79 10.47
N VAL A 146 1.15 15.15 11.59
CA VAL A 146 1.38 16.54 12.00
C VAL A 146 2.84 16.96 11.78
N LYS A 147 3.74 15.98 11.59
CA LYS A 147 5.13 16.18 11.19
C LYS A 147 5.55 15.04 10.28
N PHE A 148 6.28 15.34 9.21
CA PHE A 148 6.85 14.33 8.32
C PHE A 148 8.22 14.78 7.84
N ALA A 149 9.21 13.90 7.93
CA ALA A 149 10.54 14.12 7.40
C ALA A 149 11.03 12.89 6.65
N ALA A 150 11.63 13.10 5.48
CA ALA A 150 12.32 12.06 4.74
C ALA A 150 13.83 12.29 4.79
N ARG A 151 14.58 11.22 4.97
CA ARG A 151 16.05 11.24 4.93
C ARG A 151 16.60 10.13 4.07
N ARG A 152 17.73 10.41 3.43
CA ARG A 152 18.55 9.37 2.79
C ARG A 152 19.12 8.47 3.88
N SER A 153 19.06 7.18 3.66
CA SER A 153 19.77 6.15 4.42
C SER A 153 20.84 5.51 3.52
N ARG A 154 21.46 4.41 3.96
CA ARG A 154 22.53 3.73 3.22
C ARG A 154 22.14 3.47 1.76
N GLN A 155 23.08 3.69 0.85
CA GLN A 155 22.92 3.41 -0.58
C GLN A 155 22.59 1.92 -0.79
N ARG A 156 21.76 1.60 -1.79
CA ARG A 156 21.56 0.25 -2.29
C ARG A 156 22.81 -0.19 -3.06
N ASP A 157 22.99 -1.50 -3.20
CA ASP A 157 24.08 -2.10 -3.97
C ASP A 157 24.03 -1.71 -5.46
N ASN A 158 22.86 -1.29 -5.96
CA ASN A 158 22.65 -0.77 -7.32
C ASN A 158 22.86 0.76 -7.46
N GLY A 159 23.45 1.41 -6.44
CA GLY A 159 23.73 2.85 -6.46
C GLY A 159 22.55 3.76 -6.11
N ARG A 160 21.32 3.24 -5.94
CA ARG A 160 20.14 4.05 -5.57
C ARG A 160 20.07 4.37 -4.08
N ASN A 161 19.49 5.51 -3.74
CA ASN A 161 19.31 5.88 -2.33
C ASN A 161 18.17 5.06 -1.70
N LYS A 162 18.40 4.48 -0.52
CA LYS A 162 17.29 4.00 0.33
C LYS A 162 16.75 5.19 1.11
N TRP A 163 15.46 5.45 1.03
CA TRP A 163 14.82 6.51 1.80
C TRP A 163 14.12 5.97 3.04
N GLN A 164 14.22 6.71 4.14
CA GLN A 164 13.44 6.49 5.36
C GLN A 164 12.58 7.71 5.62
N GLY A 165 11.35 7.47 6.05
CA GLY A 165 10.45 8.51 6.55
C GLY A 165 10.34 8.40 8.06
N THR A 166 10.31 9.54 8.74
CA THR A 166 9.94 9.67 10.15
C THR A 166 8.74 10.60 10.23
N PHE A 167 7.69 10.18 10.91
CA PHE A 167 6.50 11.00 11.08
C PHE A 167 5.93 10.91 12.49
N VAL A 168 5.08 11.89 12.81
CA VAL A 168 4.24 11.93 14.01
C VAL A 168 2.80 12.09 13.56
N THR A 169 1.91 11.24 14.06
CA THR A 169 0.47 11.29 13.78
C THR A 169 -0.21 12.36 14.64
N ARG A 170 -1.50 12.63 14.37
CA ARG A 170 -2.32 13.48 15.23
C ARG A 170 -2.45 12.96 16.66
N GLY A 171 -2.52 11.64 16.84
CA GLY A 171 -2.54 10.97 18.15
C GLY A 171 -1.17 10.93 18.87
N GLY A 172 -0.11 11.47 18.28
CA GLY A 172 1.22 11.54 18.89
C GLY A 172 2.08 10.29 18.70
N GLN A 173 1.58 9.26 18.00
CA GLN A 173 2.38 8.10 17.63
C GLN A 173 3.52 8.50 16.69
N ARG A 174 4.70 7.89 16.89
CA ARG A 174 5.89 8.13 16.07
C ARG A 174 6.34 6.85 15.40
N LEU A 175 6.58 6.92 14.10
CA LEU A 175 7.19 5.81 13.35
C LEU A 175 8.36 6.32 12.51
N THR A 176 9.43 5.54 12.47
CA THR A 176 10.47 5.65 11.44
C THR A 176 10.51 4.34 10.65
N ALA A 177 10.26 4.42 9.35
CA ALA A 177 10.12 3.27 8.49
C ALA A 177 10.72 3.54 7.11
N ARG A 178 10.99 2.47 6.36
CA ARG A 178 11.47 2.57 4.98
C ARG A 178 10.36 3.08 4.07
N ILE A 179 10.70 3.99 3.17
CA ILE A 179 9.81 4.44 2.09
C ILE A 179 9.92 3.44 0.93
N THR A 180 8.78 2.87 0.53
CA THR A 180 8.65 1.96 -0.61
C THR A 180 7.74 2.52 -1.72
N ASP A 181 7.20 3.73 -1.54
CA ASP A 181 6.50 4.49 -2.57
C ASP A 181 7.48 5.02 -3.63
N PRO A 182 7.47 4.50 -4.88
CA PRO A 182 8.36 4.92 -5.95
C PRO A 182 8.14 6.38 -6.36
N ALA A 183 6.90 6.86 -6.35
CA ALA A 183 6.56 8.23 -6.75
C ALA A 183 7.15 9.23 -5.75
N LEU A 184 7.04 8.93 -4.45
CA LEU A 184 7.68 9.74 -3.42
C LEU A 184 9.21 9.68 -3.55
N VAL A 185 9.80 8.49 -3.76
CA VAL A 185 11.26 8.36 -3.89
C VAL A 185 11.80 9.23 -5.03
N LEU A 186 11.17 9.20 -6.20
CA LEU A 186 11.55 10.06 -7.32
C LEU A 186 11.47 11.55 -6.97
N ARG A 187 10.39 11.98 -6.32
CA ARG A 187 10.25 13.38 -5.87
C ARG A 187 11.38 13.77 -4.92
N LEU A 188 11.71 12.92 -3.95
CA LEU A 188 12.78 13.16 -2.98
C LEU A 188 14.17 13.19 -3.65
N GLU A 189 14.40 12.36 -4.67
CA GLU A 189 15.63 12.39 -5.47
C GLU A 189 15.76 13.69 -6.27
N ALA A 190 14.64 14.22 -6.76
CA ALA A 190 14.56 15.54 -7.39
C ALA A 190 14.63 16.72 -6.40
N GLY A 191 14.78 16.46 -5.10
CA GLY A 191 14.94 17.49 -4.06
C GLY A 191 13.63 17.99 -3.46
N ASP A 192 12.49 17.36 -3.75
CA ASP A 192 11.23 17.68 -3.09
C ASP A 192 11.32 17.39 -1.58
N LYS A 193 10.55 18.16 -0.81
CA LYS A 193 10.38 18.00 0.63
C LYS A 193 8.89 17.93 0.89
N PRO A 194 8.32 16.76 1.25
CA PRO A 194 6.90 16.65 1.61
C PRO A 194 6.51 17.62 2.72
N SER A 195 5.24 17.99 2.78
CA SER A 195 4.72 18.82 3.87
C SER A 195 4.62 18.03 5.17
N ASP A 196 4.61 18.73 6.30
CA ASP A 196 4.40 18.12 7.61
C ASP A 196 3.03 17.44 7.74
N ARG A 197 2.01 17.99 7.06
CA ARG A 197 0.65 17.47 7.02
C ARG A 197 0.39 16.70 5.74
N CYS A 198 0.67 15.40 5.79
CA CYS A 198 0.37 14.47 4.72
C CYS A 198 -0.48 13.31 5.23
N LEU A 199 -1.03 12.58 4.28
CA LEU A 199 -1.59 11.26 4.51
C LEU A 199 -0.54 10.22 4.17
N VAL A 200 -0.37 9.28 5.10
CA VAL A 200 0.62 8.20 4.99
C VAL A 200 -0.09 6.87 5.09
N THR A 201 0.09 6.04 4.07
CA THR A 201 -0.27 4.63 4.11
C THR A 201 0.89 3.84 4.69
N VAL A 202 0.67 3.23 5.84
CA VAL A 202 1.61 2.30 6.46
C VAL A 202 1.18 0.89 6.11
N SER A 203 2.14 0.06 5.69
CA SER A 203 1.90 -1.36 5.40
C SER A 203 2.84 -2.26 6.19
N LEU A 204 2.45 -3.52 6.37
CA LEU A 204 3.35 -4.58 6.81
C LEU A 204 4.07 -5.23 5.61
N SER A 205 5.34 -5.61 5.81
CA SER A 205 6.05 -6.50 4.90
C SER A 205 5.54 -7.93 5.05
N LEU A 206 5.86 -8.79 4.08
CA LEU A 206 5.81 -10.23 4.34
C LEU A 206 6.68 -10.60 5.56
N PRO A 207 6.35 -11.70 6.24
CA PRO A 207 7.14 -12.19 7.36
C PRO A 207 8.60 -12.40 6.94
N TRP A 208 9.54 -11.92 7.77
CA TRP A 208 10.97 -12.06 7.53
C TRP A 208 11.72 -12.28 8.84
N ARG A 209 12.72 -13.17 8.79
CA ARG A 209 13.67 -13.43 9.87
C ARG A 209 14.99 -12.75 9.57
N ARG A 210 15.55 -12.06 10.56
CA ARG A 210 16.86 -11.41 10.43
C ARG A 210 18.01 -12.41 10.37
N ASP A 211 17.89 -13.49 11.12
CA ASP A 211 18.78 -14.64 11.17
C ASP A 211 17.99 -15.87 11.60
N GLU A 212 18.62 -17.05 11.61
CA GLU A 212 17.96 -18.32 11.92
C GLU A 212 17.37 -18.40 13.34
N ARG A 213 17.89 -17.61 14.28
CA ARG A 213 17.46 -17.60 15.69
C ARG A 213 16.43 -16.52 15.96
N ALA A 214 16.31 -15.53 15.08
CA ALA A 214 15.36 -14.44 15.21
C ALA A 214 13.91 -14.91 14.98
N GLU A 215 13.00 -14.33 15.75
CA GLU A 215 11.57 -14.45 15.48
C GLU A 215 11.21 -13.83 14.13
N GLU A 216 10.23 -14.42 13.46
CA GLU A 216 9.72 -13.89 12.21
C GLU A 216 8.84 -12.68 12.44
N CYS A 217 9.16 -11.57 11.78
CA CYS A 217 8.51 -10.29 11.98
C CYS A 217 8.01 -9.70 10.66
N CYS A 218 6.88 -9.00 10.72
CA CYS A 218 6.36 -8.17 9.64
C CYS A 218 6.77 -6.71 9.90
N TYR A 219 7.59 -6.13 9.04
CA TYR A 219 8.13 -4.77 9.23
C TYR A 219 7.19 -3.72 8.68
N LYS A 220 7.09 -2.59 9.37
CA LYS A 220 6.29 -1.44 8.93
C LYS A 220 7.04 -0.68 7.84
N LEU A 221 6.31 -0.35 6.78
CA LEU A 221 6.79 0.34 5.59
C LEU A 221 5.89 1.55 5.32
N ILE A 222 6.46 2.60 4.74
CA ILE A 222 5.71 3.75 4.21
C ILE A 222 5.44 3.47 2.73
N ALA A 223 4.22 3.05 2.44
CA ALA A 223 3.80 2.50 1.14
C ALA A 223 3.06 3.52 0.24
N GLY A 224 2.68 4.66 0.80
CA GLY A 224 2.09 5.77 0.04
C GLY A 224 2.13 7.06 0.85
N VAL A 225 2.51 8.18 0.22
CA VAL A 225 2.49 9.50 0.88
C VAL A 225 1.96 10.56 -0.07
N PHE A 226 0.97 11.33 0.39
CA PHE A 226 0.49 12.50 -0.34
C PHE A 226 0.11 13.65 0.58
N ASP A 227 0.50 14.86 0.21
CA ASP A 227 0.21 16.08 0.97
C ASP A 227 -1.30 16.33 1.04
N LEU A 228 -1.80 16.81 2.19
CA LEU A 228 -3.21 17.16 2.36
C LEU A 228 -3.57 18.47 1.62
N ALA A 229 -2.67 19.45 1.69
CA ALA A 229 -2.77 20.63 0.84
C ALA A 229 -2.27 20.28 -0.57
N PRO A 230 -2.97 20.69 -1.64
CA PRO A 230 -2.47 20.53 -3.00
C PRO A 230 -1.11 21.24 -3.12
N ARG A 231 -0.13 20.52 -3.65
CA ARG A 231 1.13 21.09 -4.13
C ARG A 231 1.24 20.81 -5.61
N ALA A 232 1.89 21.72 -6.33
CA ALA A 232 2.29 21.44 -7.70
C ALA A 232 3.18 20.18 -7.67
N ALA A 233 2.66 19.07 -8.18
CA ALA A 233 3.41 17.84 -8.34
C ALA A 233 3.84 17.76 -9.81
N PRO A 234 5.11 17.46 -10.11
CA PRO A 234 5.49 17.10 -11.47
C PRO A 234 4.73 15.84 -11.90
N ALA A 235 4.32 15.77 -13.16
CA ALA A 235 3.86 14.52 -13.75
C ALA A 235 5.06 13.55 -13.77
N LEU A 236 4.97 12.47 -13.00
CA LEU A 236 6.01 11.45 -12.96
C LEU A 236 5.50 10.20 -13.65
N ASP A 237 6.24 9.75 -14.65
CA ASP A 237 6.03 8.43 -15.24
C ASP A 237 6.67 7.38 -14.33
N LEU A 238 5.83 6.58 -13.68
CA LEU A 238 6.29 5.50 -12.79
C LEU A 238 6.59 4.22 -13.56
N SER A 239 6.21 4.13 -14.84
CA SER A 239 6.31 2.89 -15.63
C SER A 239 7.74 2.50 -16.00
N ASP A 240 8.65 3.48 -15.93
CA ASP A 240 10.08 3.35 -16.24
C ASP A 240 10.96 3.34 -14.99
N VAL A 241 10.39 3.30 -13.77
CA VAL A 241 11.17 3.37 -12.52
C VAL A 241 11.74 1.99 -12.18
N PRO A 242 13.06 1.78 -12.21
CA PRO A 242 13.68 0.50 -11.83
C PRO A 242 13.51 0.17 -10.33
N PHE A 243 13.61 -1.11 -9.99
CA PHE A 243 13.48 -1.64 -8.63
C PHE A 243 14.72 -1.48 -7.73
#